data_AF-A0A942DQW5-F1
#
_entry.id   AF-A0A942DQW5-F1
#
_cell.length_a   1.000
_cell.length_b   1.000
_cell.length_c   1.000
_cell.angle_alpha   90.00
_cell.angle_beta   90.00
_cell.angle_gamma   90.00
#
_symmetry.space_group_name_H-M   'P 1'
#
loop_
_entity.id
_entity.type
_entity.pdbx_description
1 polymer ?
#
loop_
_entity_poly.entity_id
_entity_poly.type
_entity_poly.pdbx_seq_one_letter_code
_entity_poly.pdbx_strand_id
1 'polypeptide(L)'
;MRKHSAFTLVLASSVLLLSACAPKNFQALDEIAGDTTSAVGCSDFESKSWDAVNKYLIEQQSMPTAEELKDHLRVSLKSIKAPAESVTPEKLEGLAKEIDALYEIMLTDAPKMEKVQDAQTLLEVLSAMEIGDRTTESKVELQEKVTTQFAKIKARAAAMGVQCGAPPAPAPGSSDQPTEVDPGVEKITTNLALPVYGARFAMATAYQTCQALSEPAMSASTPDIEDAAIKVTGKHSDGVGSKREIASVTALLRSHPYYKNVNSYGASCLNGRAYPMIYDYGGKPAVTTGLTSYLNFFKNAGNGTSVLGTDCSGLIYTALATAGLRIAPGKTMKATGVSGVSSTMYVEPQKNGLSCLAKITVTPKSDLKAGDIVAVPGHVLMVDTVGADPFGLNGVKTADGCSNVSAKDFDFVIIQSSPSKNAVGINRFQARDYLPTSDKMRATLEKYAYYSCLARVNNKSYTPNLGTGSVIRHSLTSTCMGSRIKMTQEACVESCPQLVK
;
A
#
# COMPACT_ATOMS: atom_id res chain seq x y z
N MET A 1 -75.76 23.00 -43.15
CA MET A 1 -75.66 23.51 -41.75
C MET A 1 -74.76 22.58 -40.94
N ARG A 2 -73.72 23.16 -40.30
CA ARG A 2 -72.86 22.69 -39.17
C ARG A 2 -72.16 21.30 -39.31
N LYS A 3 -70.84 21.15 -39.51
CA LYS A 3 -69.58 21.57 -38.81
C LYS A 3 -69.33 20.97 -37.41
N HIS A 4 -68.14 20.32 -37.29
CA HIS A 4 -67.27 20.08 -36.10
C HIS A 4 -67.71 19.00 -35.09
N SER A 5 -66.86 18.18 -34.44
CA SER A 5 -65.39 18.18 -34.29
C SER A 5 -64.87 16.80 -33.84
N ALA A 6 -63.68 16.44 -34.32
CA ALA A 6 -62.76 15.49 -33.68
C ALA A 6 -61.88 16.22 -32.66
N PHE A 7 -61.49 15.54 -31.57
CA PHE A 7 -60.24 15.63 -30.78
C PHE A 7 -60.52 15.32 -29.30
N THR A 8 -59.97 14.20 -28.81
CA THR A 8 -59.81 13.96 -27.36
C THR A 8 -58.36 13.55 -27.11
N LEU A 9 -57.56 14.57 -26.84
CA LEU A 9 -56.56 14.68 -25.77
C LEU A 9 -55.87 13.37 -25.30
N VAL A 10 -54.69 13.09 -25.85
CA VAL A 10 -53.61 12.35 -25.17
C VAL A 10 -52.72 13.42 -24.53
N LEU A 11 -52.72 13.52 -23.19
CA LEU A 11 -51.88 14.49 -22.47
C LEU A 11 -51.03 13.79 -21.39
N ALA A 12 -49.73 13.74 -21.69
CA ALA A 12 -48.60 13.93 -20.78
C ALA A 12 -48.22 12.81 -19.79
N SER A 13 -47.66 11.72 -20.31
CA SER A 13 -46.57 10.93 -19.69
C SER A 13 -45.20 11.56 -19.98
N SER A 14 -44.98 12.84 -19.66
CA SER A 14 -43.79 13.59 -20.10
C SER A 14 -42.84 14.07 -18.99
N VAL A 15 -42.97 13.59 -17.74
CA VAL A 15 -42.15 14.08 -16.61
C VAL A 15 -41.00 13.14 -16.20
N LEU A 16 -40.89 11.94 -16.80
CA LEU A 16 -39.89 10.92 -16.38
C LEU A 16 -38.63 10.81 -17.25
N LEU A 17 -38.36 11.74 -18.18
CA LEU A 17 -37.22 11.65 -19.10
C LEU A 17 -36.09 12.68 -18.88
N LEU A 18 -36.15 13.53 -17.84
CA LEU A 18 -35.13 14.57 -17.60
C LEU A 18 -34.03 14.19 -16.58
N SER A 19 -34.07 13.02 -15.94
CA SER A 19 -33.06 12.59 -14.96
C SER A 19 -31.91 11.75 -15.54
N ALA A 20 -31.87 11.50 -16.85
CA ALA A 20 -30.92 10.57 -17.47
C ALA A 20 -29.64 11.24 -18.05
N CYS A 21 -29.41 12.53 -17.83
CA CYS A 21 -28.28 13.27 -18.42
C CYS A 21 -27.35 13.96 -17.39
N ALA A 22 -27.39 13.59 -16.11
CA ALA A 22 -26.36 14.06 -15.19
C ALA A 22 -25.00 13.46 -15.59
N PRO A 23 -23.91 14.25 -15.66
CA PRO A 23 -22.57 13.71 -15.91
C PRO A 23 -22.24 12.63 -14.87
N LYS A 24 -21.58 11.54 -15.28
CA LYS A 24 -21.18 10.45 -14.36
C LYS A 24 -20.47 10.94 -13.09
N ASN A 25 -19.73 12.05 -13.19
CA ASN A 25 -19.04 12.68 -12.08
C ASN A 25 -19.97 13.22 -10.99
N PHE A 26 -21.17 13.68 -11.34
CA PHE A 26 -22.13 14.24 -10.38
C PHE A 26 -22.56 13.19 -9.35
N GLN A 27 -22.90 11.98 -9.80
CA GLN A 27 -23.30 10.89 -8.91
C GLN A 27 -22.14 10.46 -7.99
N ALA A 28 -20.91 10.44 -8.51
CA ALA A 28 -19.74 10.11 -7.71
C ALA A 28 -19.45 11.18 -6.63
N LEU A 29 -19.64 12.47 -6.94
CA LEU A 29 -19.50 13.56 -5.97
C LEU A 29 -20.59 13.52 -4.88
N ASP A 30 -21.84 13.22 -5.26
CA ASP A 30 -22.93 12.97 -4.31
C ASP A 30 -22.60 11.82 -3.36
N GLU A 31 -22.01 10.73 -3.87
CA GLU A 31 -21.61 9.59 -3.06
C GLU A 31 -20.50 9.96 -2.06
N ILE A 32 -19.47 10.71 -2.49
CA ILE A 32 -18.43 11.21 -1.57
C ILE A 32 -19.06 12.06 -0.47
N ALA A 33 -19.94 12.99 -0.85
CA ALA A 33 -20.61 13.87 0.09
C ALA A 33 -21.49 13.09 1.07
N GLY A 34 -22.25 12.12 0.58
CA GLY A 34 -23.09 11.22 1.38
C GLY A 34 -22.27 10.41 2.39
N ASP A 35 -21.23 9.71 1.93
CA ASP A 35 -20.36 8.90 2.77
C ASP A 35 -19.69 9.74 3.86
N THR A 36 -19.16 10.90 3.48
CA THR A 36 -18.47 11.81 4.40
C THR A 36 -19.43 12.34 5.47
N THR A 37 -20.58 12.87 5.04
CA THR A 37 -21.54 13.51 5.97
C THR A 37 -22.24 12.50 6.86
N SER A 38 -22.49 11.28 6.37
CA SER A 38 -23.08 10.19 7.17
C SER A 38 -22.16 9.72 8.29
N ALA A 39 -20.84 9.87 8.12
CA ALA A 39 -19.83 9.50 9.11
C ALA A 39 -19.48 10.65 10.07
N VAL A 40 -20.00 11.87 9.88
CA VAL A 40 -19.73 12.99 10.79
C VAL A 40 -20.23 12.64 12.20
N GLY A 41 -19.35 12.83 13.19
CA GLY A 41 -19.62 12.43 14.58
C GLY A 41 -19.24 10.99 14.91
N CYS A 42 -18.83 10.19 13.92
CA CYS A 42 -18.36 8.82 14.12
C CYS A 42 -16.85 8.70 14.34
N SER A 43 -16.46 7.62 15.02
CA SER A 43 -15.05 7.32 15.28
C SER A 43 -14.27 7.03 13.99
N ASP A 44 -14.95 6.62 12.92
CA ASP A 44 -14.40 6.31 11.61
C ASP A 44 -14.52 7.47 10.60
N PHE A 45 -15.00 8.66 11.02
CA PHE A 45 -15.15 9.84 10.14
C PHE A 45 -13.91 10.09 9.28
N GLU A 46 -12.74 10.12 9.92
CA GLU A 46 -11.46 10.37 9.26
C GLU A 46 -11.16 9.31 8.19
N SER A 47 -11.32 8.02 8.54
CA SER A 47 -11.17 6.92 7.58
C SER A 47 -12.11 7.07 6.39
N LYS A 48 -13.37 7.42 6.64
CA LYS A 48 -14.41 7.56 5.61
C LYS A 48 -14.14 8.75 4.68
N SER A 49 -13.65 9.87 5.21
CA SER A 49 -13.25 11.02 4.40
C SER A 49 -12.13 10.67 3.41
N TRP A 50 -11.12 9.91 3.85
CA TRP A 50 -10.07 9.40 2.97
C TRP A 50 -10.63 8.41 1.93
N ASP A 51 -11.42 7.43 2.39
CA ASP A 51 -12.02 6.40 1.53
C ASP A 51 -12.85 7.01 0.41
N ALA A 52 -13.64 8.04 0.72
CA ALA A 52 -14.51 8.68 -0.24
C ALA A 52 -13.72 9.34 -1.40
N VAL A 53 -12.66 10.10 -1.09
CA VAL A 53 -11.82 10.73 -2.13
C VAL A 53 -11.00 9.70 -2.88
N ASN A 54 -10.38 8.75 -2.17
CA ASN A 54 -9.61 7.68 -2.79
C ASN A 54 -10.48 6.87 -3.76
N LYS A 55 -11.73 6.58 -3.38
CA LYS A 55 -12.72 5.91 -4.23
C LYS A 55 -12.96 6.68 -5.53
N TYR A 56 -13.21 7.99 -5.44
CA TYR A 56 -13.40 8.83 -6.63
C TYR A 56 -12.18 8.81 -7.56
N LEU A 57 -10.97 8.97 -6.99
CA LEU A 57 -9.73 8.97 -7.78
C LEU A 57 -9.52 7.64 -8.52
N ILE A 58 -9.85 6.51 -7.88
CA ILE A 58 -9.73 5.18 -8.47
C ILE A 58 -10.78 4.94 -9.57
N GLU A 59 -12.04 5.31 -9.32
CA GLU A 59 -13.16 5.00 -10.23
C GLU A 59 -13.29 5.97 -11.39
N GLN A 60 -13.09 7.27 -11.14
CA GLN A 60 -13.24 8.31 -12.16
C GLN A 60 -11.94 8.60 -12.89
N GLN A 61 -10.79 8.17 -12.34
CA GLN A 61 -9.45 8.45 -12.91
C GLN A 61 -9.23 9.94 -13.22
N SER A 62 -9.87 10.82 -12.43
CA SER A 62 -9.85 12.26 -12.57
C SER A 62 -9.78 12.90 -11.18
N MET A 63 -9.26 14.12 -11.09
CA MET A 63 -9.23 14.88 -9.83
C MET A 63 -10.52 15.68 -9.69
N PRO A 64 -11.28 15.54 -8.60
CA PRO A 64 -12.39 16.44 -8.33
C PRO A 64 -11.83 17.79 -7.89
N THR A 65 -12.52 18.88 -8.22
CA THR A 65 -12.18 20.18 -7.63
C THR A 65 -12.74 20.28 -6.22
N ALA A 66 -12.11 21.09 -5.37
CA ALA A 66 -12.64 21.37 -4.04
C ALA A 66 -14.02 22.03 -4.14
N GLU A 67 -14.21 22.97 -5.06
CA GLU A 67 -15.47 23.70 -5.29
C GLU A 67 -16.63 22.78 -5.63
N GLU A 68 -16.45 21.86 -6.59
CA GLU A 68 -17.48 20.89 -6.95
C GLU A 68 -17.93 20.11 -5.72
N LEU A 69 -16.99 19.56 -4.95
CA LEU A 69 -17.32 18.72 -3.82
C LEU A 69 -17.99 19.48 -2.66
N LYS A 70 -17.60 20.74 -2.41
CA LYS A 70 -18.19 21.58 -1.34
C LYS A 70 -19.70 21.77 -1.53
N ASP A 71 -20.16 21.99 -2.76
CA ASP A 71 -21.59 22.20 -3.02
C ASP A 71 -22.40 20.94 -2.69
N HIS A 72 -21.91 19.76 -3.09
CA HIS A 72 -22.52 18.48 -2.73
C HIS A 72 -22.49 18.22 -1.22
N LEU A 73 -21.38 18.53 -0.54
CA LEU A 73 -21.24 18.40 0.92
C LEU A 73 -22.24 19.27 1.67
N ARG A 74 -22.42 20.53 1.26
CA ARG A 74 -23.40 21.45 1.87
C ARG A 74 -24.82 20.97 1.71
N VAL A 75 -25.16 20.38 0.57
CA VAL A 75 -26.49 19.78 0.35
C VAL A 75 -26.66 18.57 1.27
N SER A 76 -25.68 17.68 1.33
CA SER A 76 -25.76 16.46 2.15
C SER A 76 -25.80 16.76 3.66
N LEU A 77 -25.08 17.78 4.13
CA LEU A 77 -25.08 18.20 5.54
C LEU A 77 -26.45 18.66 6.04
N LYS A 78 -27.36 19.10 5.17
CA LYS A 78 -28.74 19.43 5.56
C LYS A 78 -29.51 18.21 6.09
N SER A 79 -29.04 17.01 5.77
CA SER A 79 -29.63 15.74 6.21
C SER A 79 -28.90 15.12 7.42
N ILE A 80 -28.01 15.87 8.08
CA ILE A 80 -27.25 15.35 9.22
C ILE A 80 -28.17 15.00 10.39
N LYS A 81 -27.90 13.86 11.03
CA LYS A 81 -28.67 13.38 12.18
C LYS A 81 -28.14 14.02 13.47
N ALA A 82 -28.84 15.03 13.95
CA ALA A 82 -28.57 15.67 15.23
C ALA A 82 -29.88 16.13 15.91
N PRO A 83 -29.89 16.36 17.24
CA PRO A 83 -31.05 16.91 17.94
C PRO A 83 -31.55 18.20 17.27
N ALA A 84 -32.86 18.36 17.11
CA ALA A 84 -33.44 19.45 16.33
C ALA A 84 -33.00 20.84 16.83
N GLU A 85 -32.88 21.00 18.15
CA GLU A 85 -32.40 22.20 18.83
C GLU A 85 -30.92 22.54 18.56
N SER A 86 -30.14 21.56 18.09
CA SER A 86 -28.72 21.71 17.76
C SER A 86 -28.46 21.95 16.27
N VAL A 87 -29.47 21.75 15.41
CA VAL A 87 -29.38 21.97 13.96
C VAL A 87 -29.85 23.39 13.62
N THR A 88 -29.09 24.39 14.07
CA THR A 88 -29.31 25.77 13.63
C THR A 88 -28.55 26.04 12.32
N PRO A 89 -29.05 26.95 11.45
CA PRO A 89 -28.33 27.34 10.23
C PRO A 89 -26.89 27.78 10.50
N GLU A 90 -26.65 28.51 11.59
CA GLU A 90 -25.30 28.96 11.99
C GLU A 90 -24.38 27.81 12.38
N LYS A 91 -24.87 26.82 13.15
CA LYS A 91 -24.08 25.66 13.54
C LYS A 91 -23.75 24.77 12.34
N LEU A 92 -24.73 24.53 11.46
CA LEU A 92 -24.55 23.80 10.21
C LEU A 92 -23.56 24.48 9.27
N GLU A 93 -23.70 25.79 9.07
CA GLU A 93 -22.76 26.56 8.23
C GLU A 93 -21.35 26.51 8.80
N GLY A 94 -21.22 26.62 10.12
CA GLY A 94 -19.93 26.48 10.77
C GLY A 94 -19.32 25.08 10.59
N LEU A 95 -20.12 24.01 10.63
CA LEU A 95 -19.65 22.64 10.39
C LEU A 95 -19.27 22.44 8.91
N ALA A 96 -20.08 22.94 7.99
CA ALA A 96 -19.80 22.95 6.57
C ALA A 96 -18.47 23.65 6.29
N LYS A 97 -18.22 24.81 6.88
CA LYS A 97 -16.94 25.54 6.72
C LYS A 97 -15.72 24.72 7.18
N GLU A 98 -15.83 23.98 8.29
CA GLU A 98 -14.73 23.12 8.73
C GLU A 98 -14.51 21.93 7.79
N ILE A 99 -15.58 21.36 7.23
CA ILE A 99 -15.47 20.28 6.24
C ILE A 99 -14.92 20.81 4.91
N ASP A 100 -15.38 21.96 4.44
CA ASP A 100 -14.86 22.63 3.25
C ASP A 100 -13.34 22.86 3.37
N ALA A 101 -12.88 23.32 4.53
CA ALA A 101 -11.46 23.51 4.80
C ALA A 101 -10.65 22.20 4.76
N LEU A 102 -11.23 21.07 5.17
CA LEU A 102 -10.58 19.77 5.03
C LEU A 102 -10.37 19.41 3.56
N TYR A 103 -11.40 19.57 2.73
CA TYR A 103 -11.30 19.25 1.30
C TYR A 103 -10.45 20.25 0.53
N GLU A 104 -10.34 21.49 0.98
CA GLU A 104 -9.33 22.43 0.49
C GLU A 104 -7.91 21.93 0.76
N ILE A 105 -7.66 21.42 1.97
CA ILE A 105 -6.35 20.85 2.28
C ILE A 105 -6.05 19.66 1.35
N MET A 106 -7.03 18.78 1.14
CA MET A 106 -6.85 17.55 0.36
C MET A 106 -6.79 17.79 -1.16
N LEU A 107 -7.61 18.69 -1.70
CA LEU A 107 -7.82 18.86 -3.14
C LEU A 107 -7.20 20.15 -3.71
N THR A 108 -6.68 21.03 -2.86
CA THR A 108 -6.02 22.28 -3.27
C THR A 108 -4.60 22.38 -2.72
N ASP A 109 -4.42 22.37 -1.38
CA ASP A 109 -3.10 22.54 -0.76
C ASP A 109 -2.18 21.36 -1.08
N ALA A 110 -2.64 20.12 -0.87
CA ALA A 110 -1.83 18.93 -1.10
C ALA A 110 -1.37 18.81 -2.57
N PRO A 111 -2.25 18.95 -3.58
CA PRO A 111 -1.82 18.98 -4.98
C PRO A 111 -0.75 20.01 -5.29
N LYS A 112 -0.91 21.23 -4.74
CA LYS A 112 0.03 22.33 -4.96
C LYS A 112 1.38 22.06 -4.28
N MET A 113 1.38 21.62 -3.03
CA MET A 113 2.58 21.41 -2.23
C MET A 113 3.40 20.21 -2.71
N GLU A 114 2.73 19.13 -3.11
CA GLU A 114 3.35 17.90 -3.61
C GLU A 114 3.49 17.86 -5.13
N LYS A 115 3.12 18.94 -5.83
CA LYS A 115 3.22 19.09 -7.30
C LYS A 115 2.50 17.98 -8.07
N VAL A 116 1.32 17.61 -7.60
CA VAL A 116 0.45 16.59 -8.20
C VAL A 116 0.02 17.01 -9.60
N GLN A 117 0.09 16.07 -10.55
CA GLN A 117 -0.24 16.31 -11.96
C GLN A 117 -1.48 15.55 -12.43
N ASP A 118 -1.85 14.48 -11.74
CA ASP A 118 -2.93 13.57 -12.12
C ASP A 118 -3.58 12.91 -10.90
N ALA A 119 -4.70 12.21 -11.14
CA ALA A 119 -5.48 11.55 -10.10
C ALA A 119 -4.70 10.47 -9.35
N GLN A 120 -3.75 9.80 -10.03
CA GLN A 120 -2.96 8.74 -9.43
C GLN A 120 -1.92 9.31 -8.44
N THR A 121 -1.23 10.38 -8.84
CA THR A 121 -0.29 11.08 -7.96
C THR A 121 -1.04 11.68 -6.76
N LEU A 122 -2.28 12.16 -6.95
CA LEU A 122 -3.12 12.60 -5.84
C LEU A 122 -3.46 11.44 -4.90
N LEU A 123 -3.85 10.28 -5.44
CA LEU A 123 -4.14 9.07 -4.64
C LEU A 123 -2.94 8.67 -3.79
N GLU A 124 -1.73 8.71 -4.34
CA GLU A 124 -0.48 8.42 -3.60
C GLU A 124 -0.27 9.42 -2.45
N VAL A 125 -0.43 10.72 -2.70
CA VAL A 125 -0.29 11.77 -1.68
C VAL A 125 -1.32 11.61 -0.58
N LEU A 126 -2.60 11.44 -0.91
CA LEU A 126 -3.66 11.30 0.09
C LEU A 126 -3.52 9.99 0.88
N SER A 127 -3.14 8.88 0.23
CA SER A 127 -2.88 7.61 0.91
C SER A 127 -1.67 7.72 1.85
N ALA A 128 -0.60 8.43 1.45
CA ALA A 128 0.55 8.69 2.31
C ALA A 128 0.15 9.55 3.51
N MET A 129 -0.71 10.54 3.29
CA MET A 129 -1.24 11.38 4.35
C MET A 129 -2.09 10.60 5.35
N GLU A 130 -2.98 9.73 4.88
CA GLU A 130 -3.79 8.86 5.75
C GLU A 130 -2.92 7.97 6.66
N ILE A 131 -1.83 7.43 6.10
CA ILE A 131 -0.89 6.59 6.85
C ILE A 131 -0.15 7.41 7.91
N GLY A 132 0.11 8.69 7.64
CA GLY A 132 0.85 9.59 8.52
C GLY A 132 2.29 9.81 8.07
N ASP A 133 2.52 9.83 6.76
CA ASP A 133 3.83 10.14 6.18
C ASP A 133 4.28 11.56 6.56
N ARG A 134 5.50 11.65 7.10
CA ARG A 134 6.18 12.89 7.53
C ARG A 134 7.60 12.97 6.96
N THR A 135 7.86 12.29 5.84
CA THR A 135 9.20 12.17 5.25
C THR A 135 9.74 13.46 4.64
N THR A 136 8.89 14.45 4.37
CA THR A 136 9.27 15.78 3.86
C THR A 136 8.64 16.88 4.70
N GLU A 137 9.19 18.10 4.62
CA GLU A 137 8.65 19.28 5.32
C GLU A 137 7.21 19.60 4.87
N SER A 138 6.94 19.51 3.57
CA SER A 138 5.59 19.69 3.00
C SER A 138 4.60 18.69 3.56
N LYS A 139 5.00 17.42 3.69
CA LYS A 139 4.16 16.37 4.29
C LYS A 139 3.95 16.59 5.79
N VAL A 140 4.96 17.06 6.52
CA VAL A 140 4.80 17.46 7.93
C VAL A 140 3.75 18.56 8.07
N GLU A 141 3.82 19.61 7.26
CA GLU A 141 2.85 20.71 7.28
C GLU A 141 1.44 20.22 6.91
N LEU A 142 1.31 19.42 5.84
CA LEU A 142 0.02 18.84 5.43
C LEU A 142 -0.58 17.93 6.52
N GLN A 143 0.23 17.14 7.21
CA GLN A 143 -0.18 16.32 8.35
C GLN A 143 -0.73 17.17 9.51
N GLU A 144 -0.07 18.27 9.83
CA GLU A 144 -0.50 19.18 10.89
C GLU A 144 -1.80 19.89 10.54
N LYS A 145 -1.93 20.36 9.29
CA LYS A 145 -3.16 20.96 8.77
C LYS A 145 -4.34 19.98 8.85
N VAL A 146 -4.18 18.77 8.30
CA VAL A 146 -5.28 17.80 8.24
C VAL A 146 -5.67 17.29 9.63
N THR A 147 -4.70 17.03 10.51
CA THR A 147 -4.96 16.61 11.90
C THR A 147 -5.72 17.69 12.66
N THR A 148 -5.28 18.95 12.52
CA THR A 148 -5.96 20.10 13.13
C THR A 148 -7.38 20.22 12.62
N GLN A 149 -7.59 20.03 11.31
CA GLN A 149 -8.90 20.19 10.71
C GLN A 149 -9.87 19.07 11.12
N PHE A 150 -9.41 17.81 11.17
CA PHE A 150 -10.20 16.72 11.74
C PHE A 150 -10.58 16.96 13.20
N ALA A 151 -9.67 17.52 14.01
CA ALA A 151 -9.97 17.86 15.41
C ALA A 151 -11.07 18.93 15.52
N LYS A 152 -11.03 19.97 14.68
CA LYS A 152 -12.09 21.00 14.63
C LYS A 152 -13.44 20.43 14.22
N ILE A 153 -13.48 19.57 13.20
CA ILE A 153 -14.72 18.92 12.75
C ILE A 153 -15.28 18.05 13.88
N LYS A 154 -14.46 17.20 14.51
CA LYS A 154 -14.87 16.35 15.64
C LYS A 154 -15.42 17.19 16.79
N ALA A 155 -14.74 18.26 17.18
CA ALA A 155 -15.18 19.14 18.26
C ALA A 155 -16.52 19.83 17.93
N ARG A 156 -16.70 20.31 16.71
CA ARG A 156 -17.92 20.99 16.28
C ARG A 156 -19.10 20.03 16.14
N ALA A 157 -18.89 18.84 15.56
CA ALA A 157 -19.89 17.78 15.49
C ALA A 157 -20.36 17.37 16.90
N ALA A 158 -19.43 17.21 17.85
CA ALA A 158 -19.75 16.91 19.24
C ALA A 158 -20.55 18.03 19.92
N ALA A 159 -20.19 19.30 19.70
CA ALA A 159 -20.94 20.45 20.23
C ALA A 159 -22.36 20.58 19.65
N MET A 160 -22.59 20.01 18.46
CA MET A 160 -23.91 19.90 17.84
C MET A 160 -24.68 18.64 18.28
N GLY A 161 -24.08 17.77 19.10
CA GLY A 161 -24.67 16.50 19.47
C GLY A 161 -24.95 15.61 18.25
N VAL A 162 -24.16 15.76 17.16
CA VAL A 162 -24.25 14.87 16.00
C VAL A 162 -23.94 13.46 16.48
N GLN A 163 -24.91 12.57 16.34
CA GLN A 163 -24.75 11.17 16.70
C GLN A 163 -24.44 10.38 15.44
N CYS A 164 -23.67 9.31 15.57
CA CYS A 164 -23.68 8.29 14.54
C CYS A 164 -25.11 7.81 14.34
N GLY A 165 -25.61 7.94 13.11
CA GLY A 165 -26.77 7.18 12.73
C GLY A 165 -26.47 5.70 12.99
N ALA A 166 -27.40 4.98 13.60
CA ALA A 166 -27.33 3.52 13.56
C ALA A 166 -27.10 3.12 12.08
N PRO A 167 -26.13 2.22 11.79
CA PRO A 167 -25.87 1.81 10.42
C PRO A 167 -27.19 1.44 9.75
N PRO A 168 -27.42 1.84 8.48
CA PRO A 168 -28.68 1.55 7.80
C PRO A 168 -28.99 0.06 7.97
N ALA A 169 -30.18 -0.24 8.52
CA ALA A 169 -30.60 -1.61 8.70
C ALA A 169 -30.50 -2.33 7.34
N PRO A 170 -29.81 -3.48 7.24
CA PRO A 170 -29.66 -4.16 5.97
C PRO A 170 -31.03 -4.43 5.37
N ALA A 171 -31.13 -4.25 4.05
CA ALA A 171 -32.38 -4.47 3.33
C ALA A 171 -32.94 -5.86 3.67
N PRO A 172 -34.24 -6.00 3.97
CA PRO A 172 -34.84 -7.29 4.31
C PRO A 172 -34.66 -8.25 3.12
N GLY A 173 -33.75 -9.21 3.26
CA GLY A 173 -33.35 -10.16 2.20
C GLY A 173 -31.85 -10.21 1.91
N SER A 174 -31.04 -9.29 2.43
CA SER A 174 -29.58 -9.40 2.47
C SER A 174 -29.15 -9.97 3.83
N SER A 175 -28.63 -11.19 3.86
CA SER A 175 -28.10 -11.82 5.08
C SER A 175 -26.72 -11.28 5.51
N ASP A 176 -26.29 -10.13 4.98
CA ASP A 176 -25.05 -9.48 5.37
C ASP A 176 -25.34 -8.41 6.42
N GLN A 177 -25.72 -8.84 7.63
CA GLN A 177 -25.44 -8.02 8.81
C GLN A 177 -23.93 -8.11 9.08
N PRO A 178 -23.20 -6.99 9.13
CA PRO A 178 -21.92 -6.98 9.80
C PRO A 178 -22.22 -7.08 11.28
N THR A 179 -22.30 -8.31 11.79
CA THR A 179 -21.83 -8.58 13.14
C THR A 179 -20.50 -7.84 13.28
N GLU A 180 -20.24 -7.25 14.44
CA GLU A 180 -18.86 -7.12 14.92
C GLU A 180 -18.32 -8.56 15.03
N VAL A 181 -18.01 -9.15 13.87
CA VAL A 181 -17.15 -10.30 13.77
C VAL A 181 -15.85 -9.71 14.28
N ASP A 182 -15.41 -10.13 15.46
CA ASP A 182 -13.96 -10.19 15.73
C ASP A 182 -13.39 -10.83 14.47
N PRO A 183 -12.84 -10.04 13.52
CA PRO A 183 -12.85 -10.41 12.13
C PRO A 183 -11.89 -11.56 12.03
N GLY A 184 -12.44 -12.78 12.10
CA GLY A 184 -11.75 -13.93 12.65
C GLY A 184 -10.40 -14.00 11.98
N VAL A 185 -9.35 -13.60 12.71
CA VAL A 185 -8.03 -13.35 12.12
C VAL A 185 -7.68 -14.66 11.47
N GLU A 186 -7.79 -14.72 10.15
CA GLU A 186 -7.77 -15.98 9.44
C GLU A 186 -6.42 -16.59 9.75
N LYS A 187 -6.44 -17.66 10.57
CA LYS A 187 -5.24 -18.13 11.23
C LYS A 187 -4.34 -18.74 10.17
N ILE A 188 -3.34 -17.97 9.75
CA ILE A 188 -2.32 -18.42 8.81
C ILE A 188 -1.58 -19.57 9.47
N THR A 189 -1.70 -20.77 8.90
CA THR A 189 -1.02 -21.96 9.38
C THR A 189 0.25 -22.15 8.57
N THR A 190 1.37 -21.63 9.07
CA THR A 190 2.67 -21.63 8.38
C THR A 190 3.81 -21.90 9.37
N ASN A 191 4.92 -22.44 8.88
CA ASN A 191 6.18 -22.54 9.62
C ASN A 191 7.09 -21.31 9.41
N LEU A 192 6.67 -20.35 8.57
CA LEU A 192 7.43 -19.14 8.27
C LEU A 192 7.14 -18.02 9.27
N ALA A 193 8.09 -17.08 9.42
CA ALA A 193 7.76 -15.79 10.02
C ALA A 193 6.69 -15.09 9.17
N LEU A 194 5.68 -14.48 9.80
CA LEU A 194 4.54 -13.90 9.07
C LEU A 194 4.92 -12.88 7.97
N PRO A 195 5.89 -11.96 8.17
CA PRO A 195 6.32 -11.09 7.07
C PRO A 195 6.87 -11.86 5.87
N VAL A 196 7.62 -12.94 6.12
CA VAL A 196 8.19 -13.81 5.08
C VAL A 196 7.11 -14.61 4.38
N TYR A 197 6.13 -15.14 5.13
CA TYR A 197 4.93 -15.76 4.55
C TYR A 197 4.27 -14.79 3.56
N GLY A 198 3.95 -13.57 3.98
CA GLY A 198 3.31 -12.58 3.11
C GLY A 198 4.14 -12.22 1.89
N ALA A 199 5.46 -12.08 2.04
CA ALA A 199 6.34 -11.77 0.91
C ALA A 199 6.40 -12.91 -0.13
N ARG A 200 6.48 -14.16 0.34
CA ARG A 200 6.44 -15.34 -0.54
C ARG A 200 5.06 -15.58 -1.13
N PHE A 201 4.00 -15.35 -0.36
CA PHE A 201 2.62 -15.42 -0.83
C PHE A 201 2.37 -14.40 -1.95
N ALA A 202 2.83 -13.16 -1.78
CA ALA A 202 2.79 -12.13 -2.80
C ALA A 202 3.59 -12.51 -4.05
N MET A 203 4.81 -13.06 -3.88
CA MET A 203 5.63 -13.54 -5.00
C MET A 203 4.95 -14.68 -5.77
N ALA A 204 4.48 -15.72 -5.09
CA ALA A 204 3.80 -16.86 -5.71
C ALA A 204 2.52 -16.42 -6.42
N THR A 205 1.75 -15.53 -5.80
CA THR A 205 0.54 -14.96 -6.41
C THR A 205 0.90 -14.17 -7.64
N ALA A 206 1.88 -13.26 -7.60
CA ALA A 206 2.24 -12.43 -8.74
C ALA A 206 2.71 -13.25 -9.96
N TYR A 207 3.47 -14.32 -9.70
CA TYR A 207 3.89 -15.28 -10.75
C TYR A 207 2.83 -16.34 -11.09
N GLN A 208 1.75 -16.42 -10.31
CA GLN A 208 0.68 -17.43 -10.39
C GLN A 208 1.17 -18.88 -10.30
N THR A 209 2.25 -19.13 -9.55
CA THR A 209 2.82 -20.49 -9.42
C THR A 209 3.61 -20.68 -8.13
N CYS A 210 3.46 -21.86 -7.50
CA CYS A 210 4.32 -22.28 -6.39
C CYS A 210 5.78 -22.51 -6.84
N GLN A 211 6.01 -22.77 -8.12
CA GLN A 211 7.36 -23.01 -8.65
C GLN A 211 8.27 -21.80 -8.41
N ALA A 212 7.75 -20.57 -8.44
CA ALA A 212 8.51 -19.36 -8.17
C ALA A 212 9.18 -19.39 -6.78
N LEU A 213 8.60 -20.12 -5.82
CA LEU A 213 9.16 -20.31 -4.48
C LEU A 213 10.16 -21.47 -4.40
N SER A 214 10.08 -22.43 -5.32
CA SER A 214 11.04 -23.54 -5.45
C SER A 214 12.33 -23.15 -6.16
N GLU A 215 12.27 -22.12 -7.03
CA GLU A 215 13.48 -21.65 -7.72
C GLU A 215 14.51 -21.16 -6.68
N PRO A 216 15.80 -21.50 -6.87
CA PRO A 216 16.86 -20.99 -6.01
C PRO A 216 16.87 -19.46 -5.97
N ALA A 217 17.30 -18.89 -4.85
CA ALA A 217 17.59 -17.47 -4.79
C ALA A 217 18.65 -17.12 -5.85
N MET A 218 18.45 -16.02 -6.56
CA MET A 218 19.38 -15.54 -7.56
C MET A 218 20.74 -15.23 -6.94
N SER A 219 21.77 -15.38 -7.75
CA SER A 219 23.18 -15.22 -7.38
C SER A 219 23.91 -14.42 -8.46
N ALA A 220 25.21 -14.19 -8.25
CA ALA A 220 26.06 -13.59 -9.27
C ALA A 220 26.02 -14.39 -10.60
N SER A 221 25.90 -15.72 -10.52
CA SER A 221 25.85 -16.62 -11.69
C SER A 221 24.50 -16.72 -12.38
N THR A 222 23.44 -16.12 -11.79
CA THR A 222 22.13 -16.07 -12.46
C THR A 222 22.25 -15.11 -13.65
N PRO A 223 21.92 -15.53 -14.89
CA PRO A 223 21.96 -14.63 -16.04
C PRO A 223 20.98 -13.47 -15.90
N ASP A 224 21.31 -12.34 -16.51
CA ASP A 224 20.38 -11.22 -16.63
C ASP A 224 19.25 -11.57 -17.61
N ILE A 225 18.09 -10.90 -17.48
CA ILE A 225 17.07 -10.93 -18.53
C ILE A 225 17.69 -10.38 -19.82
N GLU A 226 17.42 -11.04 -20.95
CA GLU A 226 17.94 -10.65 -22.26
C GLU A 226 17.66 -9.18 -22.58
N ASP A 227 18.65 -8.44 -23.10
CA ASP A 227 18.51 -7.01 -23.44
C ASP A 227 17.36 -6.74 -24.43
N ALA A 228 17.07 -7.70 -25.32
CA ALA A 228 15.96 -7.59 -26.27
C ALA A 228 14.58 -7.72 -25.60
N ALA A 229 14.49 -8.18 -24.36
CA ALA A 229 13.25 -8.41 -23.64
C ALA A 229 12.64 -7.13 -23.07
N ILE A 230 13.47 -6.22 -22.56
CA ILE A 230 13.03 -5.02 -21.82
C ILE A 230 13.71 -3.79 -22.42
N LYS A 231 12.90 -2.78 -22.74
CA LYS A 231 13.37 -1.50 -23.26
C LYS A 231 13.16 -0.40 -22.22
N VAL A 232 14.18 0.42 -21.99
CA VAL A 232 14.04 1.67 -21.23
C VAL A 232 13.51 2.75 -22.17
N THR A 233 12.35 3.33 -21.86
CA THR A 233 11.68 4.35 -22.69
C THR A 233 11.85 5.78 -22.18
N GLY A 234 12.42 5.94 -20.98
CA GLY A 234 12.72 7.25 -20.42
C GLY A 234 12.94 7.21 -18.91
N LYS A 235 12.73 8.35 -18.27
CA LYS A 235 12.74 8.51 -16.81
C LYS A 235 11.35 8.91 -16.30
N HIS A 236 11.05 8.61 -15.03
CA HIS A 236 9.89 9.18 -14.34
C HIS A 236 10.07 10.70 -14.18
N SER A 237 8.99 11.40 -13.85
CA SER A 237 8.96 12.87 -13.69
C SER A 237 9.93 13.37 -12.63
N ASP A 238 10.30 12.52 -11.67
CA ASP A 238 11.32 12.78 -10.65
C ASP A 238 12.77 12.72 -11.18
N GLY A 239 12.99 12.24 -12.41
CA GLY A 239 14.31 12.07 -13.02
C GLY A 239 15.13 10.89 -12.49
N VAL A 240 14.62 10.12 -11.53
CA VAL A 240 15.38 9.06 -10.83
C VAL A 240 15.14 7.71 -11.50
N GLY A 241 13.91 7.21 -11.42
CA GLY A 241 13.54 5.89 -11.91
C GLY A 241 13.54 5.81 -13.44
N SER A 242 13.91 4.66 -13.99
CA SER A 242 13.74 4.39 -15.43
C SER A 242 12.34 3.84 -15.72
N LYS A 243 11.68 4.41 -16.73
CA LYS A 243 10.48 3.86 -17.36
C LYS A 243 10.87 2.68 -18.23
N ARG A 244 10.19 1.54 -18.09
CA ARG A 244 10.46 0.31 -18.84
C ARG A 244 9.22 -0.18 -19.57
N GLU A 245 9.45 -0.89 -20.67
CA GLU A 245 8.43 -1.62 -21.41
C GLU A 245 8.95 -3.01 -21.76
N ILE A 246 8.04 -3.97 -21.88
CA ILE A 246 8.38 -5.32 -22.37
C ILE A 246 8.44 -5.26 -23.89
N ALA A 247 9.65 -5.26 -24.44
CA ALA A 247 9.90 -5.20 -25.88
C ALA A 247 9.72 -6.56 -26.56
N SER A 248 9.97 -7.67 -25.85
CA SER A 248 9.76 -9.02 -26.36
C SER A 248 9.36 -9.97 -25.25
N VAL A 249 8.08 -10.37 -25.22
CA VAL A 249 7.57 -11.37 -24.29
C VAL A 249 8.31 -12.69 -24.44
N THR A 250 8.62 -13.12 -25.66
CA THR A 250 9.35 -14.38 -25.90
C THR A 250 10.75 -14.35 -25.30
N ALA A 251 11.52 -13.26 -25.51
CA ALA A 251 12.86 -13.11 -24.94
C ALA A 251 12.80 -13.03 -23.40
N LEU A 252 11.81 -12.31 -22.87
CA LEU A 252 11.56 -12.22 -21.44
C LEU A 252 11.30 -13.61 -20.85
N LEU A 253 10.34 -14.36 -21.37
CA LEU A 253 9.97 -15.68 -20.85
C LEU A 253 11.12 -16.69 -20.96
N ARG A 254 11.98 -16.61 -21.98
CA ARG A 254 13.14 -17.49 -22.16
C ARG A 254 14.23 -17.24 -21.12
N SER A 255 14.44 -15.99 -20.73
CA SER A 255 15.55 -15.58 -19.85
C SER A 255 15.14 -15.35 -18.40
N HIS A 256 13.85 -15.09 -18.13
CA HIS A 256 13.36 -14.72 -16.81
C HIS A 256 13.43 -15.91 -15.82
N PRO A 257 14.08 -15.74 -14.66
CA PRO A 257 14.40 -16.83 -13.73
C PRO A 257 13.17 -17.59 -13.23
N TYR A 258 12.04 -16.89 -13.03
CA TYR A 258 10.80 -17.48 -12.51
C TYR A 258 9.77 -17.89 -13.57
N TYR A 259 10.02 -17.64 -14.86
CA TYR A 259 9.11 -18.04 -15.94
C TYR A 259 9.68 -19.12 -16.86
N LYS A 260 11.00 -19.11 -17.10
CA LYS A 260 11.65 -19.96 -18.11
C LYS A 260 11.39 -21.45 -17.94
N ASN A 261 11.30 -21.91 -16.69
CA ASN A 261 11.10 -23.31 -16.33
C ASN A 261 9.64 -23.66 -16.03
N VAL A 262 8.70 -22.71 -16.15
CA VAL A 262 7.29 -22.94 -15.87
C VAL A 262 6.62 -23.52 -17.12
N ASN A 263 6.34 -24.82 -17.06
CA ASN A 263 5.75 -25.58 -18.17
C ASN A 263 4.22 -25.61 -18.14
N SER A 264 3.62 -25.47 -16.96
CA SER A 264 2.17 -25.47 -16.78
C SER A 264 1.76 -24.68 -15.54
N TYR A 265 0.53 -24.21 -15.54
CA TYR A 265 -0.12 -23.57 -14.41
C TYR A 265 -1.22 -24.48 -13.87
N GLY A 266 -1.51 -24.38 -12.57
CA GLY A 266 -2.63 -25.10 -11.97
C GLY A 266 -3.96 -24.65 -12.59
N ALA A 267 -5.00 -25.48 -12.51
CA ALA A 267 -6.30 -25.19 -13.12
C ALA A 267 -6.97 -23.91 -12.58
N SER A 268 -6.67 -23.54 -11.33
CA SER A 268 -7.13 -22.29 -10.70
C SER A 268 -6.17 -21.11 -10.91
N CYS A 269 -4.99 -21.33 -11.49
CA CYS A 269 -3.99 -20.30 -11.71
C CYS A 269 -4.23 -19.61 -13.06
N LEU A 270 -3.99 -18.29 -13.12
CA LEU A 270 -3.82 -17.64 -14.42
C LEU A 270 -2.50 -18.08 -15.06
N ASN A 271 -2.45 -18.10 -16.40
CA ASN A 271 -1.20 -18.28 -17.11
C ASN A 271 -0.34 -17.00 -16.98
N GLY A 272 0.54 -16.97 -15.98
CA GLY A 272 1.45 -15.84 -15.72
C GLY A 272 2.36 -15.49 -16.89
N ARG A 273 2.57 -16.41 -17.85
CA ARG A 273 3.35 -16.15 -19.08
C ARG A 273 2.62 -15.24 -20.08
N ALA A 274 1.29 -15.13 -19.99
CA ALA A 274 0.52 -14.25 -20.87
C ALA A 274 0.70 -12.77 -20.53
N TYR A 275 0.98 -12.47 -19.26
CA TYR A 275 1.15 -11.10 -18.75
C TYR A 275 2.32 -11.05 -17.77
N PRO A 276 3.56 -11.28 -18.23
CA PRO A 276 4.70 -11.37 -17.34
C PRO A 276 4.99 -10.02 -16.68
N MET A 277 5.16 -10.03 -15.36
CA MET A 277 5.58 -8.84 -14.61
C MET A 277 7.09 -8.57 -14.72
N ILE A 278 7.48 -7.29 -14.64
CA ILE A 278 8.87 -6.84 -14.46
C ILE A 278 8.95 -5.84 -13.29
N TYR A 279 10.15 -5.43 -12.90
CA TYR A 279 10.30 -4.34 -11.94
C TYR A 279 9.87 -3.01 -12.57
N ASP A 280 8.98 -2.29 -11.88
CA ASP A 280 8.55 -0.95 -12.26
C ASP A 280 8.80 0.04 -11.11
N TYR A 281 9.49 1.14 -11.40
CA TYR A 281 9.80 2.14 -10.40
C TYR A 281 8.57 3.00 -10.14
N GLY A 282 8.15 3.09 -8.87
CA GLY A 282 6.89 3.73 -8.50
C GLY A 282 5.64 2.89 -8.83
N GLY A 283 5.79 1.75 -9.52
CA GLY A 283 4.68 0.86 -9.81
C GLY A 283 4.10 0.25 -8.54
N LYS A 284 2.77 0.14 -8.46
CA LYS A 284 2.04 -0.51 -7.36
C LYS A 284 1.02 -1.49 -7.93
N PRO A 285 0.64 -2.54 -7.17
CA PRO A 285 -0.54 -3.32 -7.52
C PRO A 285 -1.77 -2.40 -7.58
N ALA A 286 -2.64 -2.65 -8.55
CA ALA A 286 -3.92 -1.94 -8.61
C ALA A 286 -4.79 -2.30 -7.40
N VAL A 287 -5.63 -1.35 -7.01
CA VAL A 287 -6.54 -1.47 -5.88
C VAL A 287 -7.98 -1.20 -6.33
N THR A 288 -8.93 -1.77 -5.61
CA THR A 288 -10.36 -1.43 -5.74
C THR A 288 -10.80 -0.53 -4.57
N THR A 289 -12.05 -0.08 -4.58
CA THR A 289 -12.54 0.99 -3.68
C THR A 289 -13.36 0.50 -2.48
N GLY A 290 -13.55 -0.81 -2.33
CA GLY A 290 -14.35 -1.39 -1.24
C GLY A 290 -13.57 -1.74 0.03
N LEU A 291 -14.26 -1.97 1.15
CA LEU A 291 -13.67 -2.55 2.37
C LEU A 291 -13.10 -3.95 2.13
N THR A 292 -13.62 -4.67 1.13
CA THR A 292 -13.10 -5.94 0.62
C THR A 292 -12.10 -5.73 -0.51
N SER A 293 -11.43 -4.58 -0.58
CA SER A 293 -10.54 -4.28 -1.70
C SER A 293 -9.36 -5.24 -1.75
N TYR A 294 -9.02 -5.63 -2.98
CA TYR A 294 -7.94 -6.55 -3.27
C TYR A 294 -6.70 -5.80 -3.77
N LEU A 295 -5.53 -6.36 -3.48
CA LEU A 295 -4.30 -6.01 -4.20
C LEU A 295 -4.23 -6.83 -5.49
N ASN A 296 -4.09 -6.16 -6.64
CA ASN A 296 -4.16 -6.79 -7.94
C ASN A 296 -2.87 -6.56 -8.74
N PHE A 297 -2.02 -7.58 -8.84
CA PHE A 297 -0.82 -7.55 -9.69
C PHE A 297 -1.09 -7.76 -11.19
N PHE A 298 -2.32 -8.10 -11.58
CA PHE A 298 -2.71 -8.38 -12.97
C PHE A 298 -3.41 -7.20 -13.65
N LYS A 299 -3.49 -6.07 -12.95
CA LYS A 299 -4.00 -4.82 -13.48
C LYS A 299 -2.99 -3.74 -13.15
N ASN A 300 -2.63 -2.97 -14.15
CA ASN A 300 -1.78 -1.80 -13.97
C ASN A 300 -2.56 -0.73 -13.18
N ALA A 301 -1.95 -0.21 -12.11
CA ALA A 301 -2.53 0.85 -11.28
C ALA A 301 -2.43 2.25 -11.92
N GLY A 302 -1.64 2.42 -12.97
CA GLY A 302 -1.38 3.70 -13.64
C GLY A 302 -0.21 4.48 -13.06
N ASN A 303 0.40 4.04 -11.95
CA ASN A 303 1.65 4.56 -11.45
C ASN A 303 2.83 3.74 -11.99
N GLY A 304 3.86 4.43 -12.46
CA GLY A 304 4.98 3.78 -13.13
C GLY A 304 4.88 3.88 -14.66
N THR A 305 4.78 2.74 -15.32
CA THR A 305 4.68 2.59 -16.78
C THR A 305 3.44 1.79 -17.18
N SER A 306 3.33 1.34 -18.43
CA SER A 306 2.23 0.48 -18.89
C SER A 306 2.39 -1.00 -18.49
N VAL A 307 3.53 -1.39 -17.91
CA VAL A 307 3.82 -2.79 -17.55
C VAL A 307 3.16 -3.20 -16.23
N LEU A 308 2.98 -4.51 -16.05
CA LEU A 308 2.66 -5.06 -14.74
C LEU A 308 3.94 -5.10 -13.91
N GLY A 309 3.92 -4.45 -12.76
CA GLY A 309 5.09 -4.38 -11.89
C GLY A 309 4.75 -3.81 -10.52
N THR A 310 5.65 -4.02 -9.59
CA THR A 310 5.62 -3.35 -8.29
C THR A 310 7.01 -2.86 -7.96
N ASP A 311 7.11 -1.73 -7.30
CA ASP A 311 8.35 -1.25 -6.74
C ASP A 311 8.67 -1.99 -5.43
N CYS A 312 9.83 -1.67 -4.87
CA CYS A 312 10.30 -2.27 -3.62
C CYS A 312 9.34 -2.02 -2.45
N SER A 313 8.81 -0.81 -2.30
CA SER A 313 7.97 -0.44 -1.17
C SER A 313 6.55 -0.99 -1.25
N GLY A 314 6.00 -1.11 -2.46
CA GLY A 314 4.74 -1.76 -2.75
C GLY A 314 4.78 -3.26 -2.44
N LEU A 315 5.91 -3.93 -2.72
CA LEU A 315 6.11 -5.33 -2.31
C LEU A 315 6.09 -5.48 -0.79
N ILE A 316 6.84 -4.66 -0.05
CA ILE A 316 6.89 -4.76 1.42
C ILE A 316 5.51 -4.47 2.03
N TYR A 317 4.80 -3.46 1.54
CA TYR A 317 3.43 -3.20 1.97
C TYR A 317 2.53 -4.40 1.71
N THR A 318 2.56 -4.95 0.49
CA THR A 318 1.76 -6.13 0.10
C THR A 318 2.08 -7.32 1.00
N ALA A 319 3.37 -7.56 1.30
CA ALA A 319 3.79 -8.64 2.18
C ALA A 319 3.20 -8.50 3.59
N LEU A 320 3.26 -7.30 4.18
CA LEU A 320 2.68 -7.06 5.50
C LEU A 320 1.15 -7.19 5.47
N ALA A 321 0.50 -6.57 4.49
CA ALA A 321 -0.95 -6.56 4.35
C ALA A 321 -1.55 -7.96 4.18
N THR A 322 -0.96 -8.79 3.33
CA THR A 322 -1.42 -10.16 3.05
C THR A 322 -1.16 -11.14 4.20
N ALA A 323 -0.20 -10.79 5.07
CA ALA A 323 0.06 -11.52 6.31
C ALA A 323 -0.79 -11.01 7.51
N GLY A 324 -1.68 -10.04 7.31
CA GLY A 324 -2.49 -9.45 8.39
C GLY A 324 -1.67 -8.61 9.38
N LEU A 325 -0.54 -8.05 8.94
CA LEU A 325 0.36 -7.23 9.74
C LEU A 325 0.04 -5.75 9.53
N ARG A 326 -0.48 -5.10 10.57
CA ARG A 326 -0.80 -3.66 10.55
C ARG A 326 0.48 -2.84 10.58
N ILE A 327 0.50 -1.72 9.89
CA ILE A 327 1.63 -0.77 9.96
C ILE A 327 1.54 0.17 11.17
N ALA A 328 0.35 0.33 11.77
CA ALA A 328 0.14 1.13 12.98
C ALA A 328 -0.88 0.45 13.92
N PRO A 329 -0.72 0.56 15.26
CA PRO A 329 -1.62 -0.07 16.22
C PRO A 329 -3.06 0.39 16.03
N GLY A 330 -4.01 -0.55 15.99
CA GLY A 330 -5.44 -0.24 15.91
C GLY A 330 -5.93 0.38 14.60
N LYS A 331 -5.04 0.66 13.63
CA LYS A 331 -5.44 1.08 12.28
C LYS A 331 -5.70 -0.14 11.41
N THR A 332 -6.84 -0.18 10.73
CA THR A 332 -7.13 -1.19 9.72
C THR A 332 -6.23 -0.98 8.50
N MET A 333 -5.62 -2.06 8.01
CA MET A 333 -4.87 -2.03 6.76
C MET A 333 -5.86 -1.92 5.58
N LYS A 334 -5.58 -1.03 4.62
CA LYS A 334 -6.41 -0.80 3.43
C LYS A 334 -5.60 -1.03 2.17
N ALA A 335 -6.19 -1.62 1.13
CA ALA A 335 -5.43 -1.92 -0.09
C ALA A 335 -4.82 -0.65 -0.69
N THR A 336 -5.56 0.47 -0.67
CA THR A 336 -5.13 1.81 -1.09
C THR A 336 -3.83 2.28 -0.42
N GLY A 337 -3.54 1.82 0.79
CA GLY A 337 -2.32 2.17 1.51
C GLY A 337 -1.04 1.76 0.77
N VAL A 338 -1.11 0.81 -0.17
CA VAL A 338 0.03 0.45 -1.02
C VAL A 338 0.57 1.62 -1.84
N SER A 339 -0.31 2.55 -2.24
CA SER A 339 0.03 3.78 -2.96
C SER A 339 0.70 4.81 -2.05
N GLY A 340 0.39 4.79 -0.75
CA GLY A 340 0.89 5.78 0.22
C GLY A 340 2.25 5.46 0.82
N VAL A 341 2.67 4.19 0.83
CA VAL A 341 3.94 3.81 1.47
C VAL A 341 5.13 3.91 0.52
N SER A 342 6.09 4.76 0.89
CA SER A 342 7.38 4.88 0.20
C SER A 342 8.51 4.18 0.95
N SER A 343 9.62 3.89 0.26
CA SER A 343 10.79 3.26 0.89
C SER A 343 11.39 4.13 2.00
N THR A 344 11.32 5.46 1.88
CA THR A 344 11.85 6.42 2.86
C THR A 344 11.09 6.37 4.18
N MET A 345 9.79 6.05 4.16
CA MET A 345 9.00 5.92 5.39
C MET A 345 9.57 4.84 6.31
N TYR A 346 10.09 3.74 5.73
CA TYR A 346 10.70 2.64 6.47
C TYR A 346 12.05 2.99 7.13
N VAL A 347 12.70 4.11 6.78
CA VAL A 347 13.96 4.53 7.42
C VAL A 347 13.73 4.98 8.87
N GLU A 348 12.63 5.71 9.10
CA GLU A 348 12.18 6.19 10.41
C GLU A 348 10.71 5.80 10.62
N PRO A 349 10.38 4.50 10.71
CA PRO A 349 9.01 4.02 10.57
C PRO A 349 8.05 4.67 11.56
N GLN A 350 8.45 4.79 12.83
CA GLN A 350 7.61 5.36 13.89
C GLN A 350 7.32 6.84 13.72
N LYS A 351 8.20 7.60 13.04
CA LYS A 351 7.97 9.03 12.75
C LYS A 351 7.07 9.23 11.54
N ASN A 352 6.94 8.21 10.70
CA ASN A 352 6.24 8.26 9.42
C ASN A 352 4.99 7.38 9.40
N GLY A 353 4.30 7.26 10.54
CA GLY A 353 3.02 6.55 10.61
C GLY A 353 3.10 5.02 10.62
N LEU A 354 4.30 4.42 10.61
CA LEU A 354 4.52 2.97 10.59
C LEU A 354 4.91 2.44 11.99
N SER A 355 4.17 2.81 13.03
CA SER A 355 4.54 2.57 14.44
C SER A 355 4.50 1.11 14.91
N CYS A 356 3.98 0.17 14.10
CA CYS A 356 4.14 -1.28 14.34
C CYS A 356 5.50 -1.82 13.89
N LEU A 357 6.30 -1.01 13.19
CA LEU A 357 7.68 -1.33 12.81
C LEU A 357 8.64 -0.52 13.69
N ALA A 358 9.68 -1.16 14.19
CA ALA A 358 10.68 -0.52 15.04
C ALA A 358 12.10 -0.89 14.62
N LYS A 359 13.03 0.05 14.77
CA LYS A 359 14.47 -0.20 14.62
C LYS A 359 14.92 -1.26 15.62
N ILE A 360 15.75 -2.19 15.16
CA ILE A 360 16.17 -3.34 15.97
C ILE A 360 17.35 -2.97 16.86
N THR A 361 17.25 -3.31 18.15
CA THR A 361 18.42 -3.39 19.06
C THR A 361 19.08 -4.76 18.89
N VAL A 362 20.36 -4.77 18.51
CA VAL A 362 21.17 -5.99 18.44
C VAL A 362 21.66 -6.35 19.84
N THR A 363 21.66 -7.63 20.15
CA THR A 363 22.07 -8.15 21.47
C THR A 363 23.06 -9.29 21.28
N PRO A 364 23.76 -9.75 22.34
CA PRO A 364 24.72 -10.85 22.20
C PRO A 364 24.12 -12.15 21.66
N LYS A 365 22.78 -12.32 21.75
CA LYS A 365 22.04 -13.52 21.35
C LYS A 365 21.01 -13.29 20.23
N SER A 366 20.80 -12.05 19.82
CA SER A 366 19.82 -11.73 18.78
C SER A 366 20.48 -10.90 17.70
N ASP A 367 20.38 -11.40 16.49
CA ASP A 367 20.90 -10.81 15.28
C ASP A 367 19.76 -10.58 14.26
N LEU A 368 20.12 -10.44 12.99
CA LEU A 368 19.25 -10.48 11.83
C LEU A 368 18.34 -11.72 11.85
N LYS A 369 17.07 -11.53 11.54
CA LYS A 369 16.08 -12.61 11.42
C LYS A 369 15.34 -12.52 10.11
N ALA A 370 14.83 -13.66 9.67
CA ALA A 370 13.85 -13.71 8.60
C ALA A 370 12.64 -12.82 8.95
N GLY A 371 12.23 -11.97 8.02
CA GLY A 371 11.17 -10.96 8.17
C GLY A 371 11.67 -9.58 8.58
N ASP A 372 12.95 -9.41 8.90
CA ASP A 372 13.53 -8.07 9.08
C ASP A 372 13.49 -7.29 7.77
N ILE A 373 13.20 -6.00 7.86
CA ILE A 373 13.13 -5.09 6.71
C ILE A 373 14.36 -4.18 6.77
N VAL A 374 15.05 -4.04 5.65
CA VAL A 374 16.21 -3.14 5.50
C VAL A 374 15.79 -2.02 4.58
N ALA A 375 15.95 -0.78 5.02
CA ALA A 375 15.51 0.39 4.28
C ALA A 375 16.59 1.45 4.17
N VAL A 376 16.66 2.07 2.99
CA VAL A 376 17.42 3.30 2.70
C VAL A 376 16.53 4.22 1.84
N PRO A 377 16.82 5.53 1.76
CA PRO A 377 16.12 6.40 0.84
C PRO A 377 16.23 5.88 -0.61
N GLY A 378 15.07 5.60 -1.22
CA GLY A 378 14.94 5.03 -2.56
C GLY A 378 14.92 3.51 -2.69
N HIS A 379 15.18 2.72 -1.62
CA HIS A 379 15.07 1.26 -1.70
C HIS A 379 14.71 0.60 -0.36
N VAL A 380 13.94 -0.49 -0.41
CA VAL A 380 13.60 -1.31 0.75
C VAL A 380 13.57 -2.79 0.36
N LEU A 381 14.01 -3.67 1.26
CA LEU A 381 14.01 -5.11 1.05
C LEU A 381 13.67 -5.84 2.35
N MET A 382 13.28 -7.11 2.25
CA MET A 382 13.05 -7.97 3.40
C MET A 382 14.04 -9.13 3.42
N VAL A 383 14.51 -9.51 4.60
CA VAL A 383 15.29 -10.74 4.80
C VAL A 383 14.35 -11.93 4.69
N ASP A 384 14.54 -12.78 3.69
CA ASP A 384 13.70 -13.94 3.44
C ASP A 384 14.13 -15.15 4.27
N THR A 385 15.42 -15.51 4.24
CA THR A 385 15.99 -16.59 5.07
C THR A 385 17.34 -16.18 5.60
N VAL A 386 17.67 -16.63 6.81
CA VAL A 386 18.98 -16.43 7.44
C VAL A 386 19.70 -17.78 7.57
N GLY A 387 20.99 -17.79 7.26
CA GLY A 387 21.88 -18.91 7.54
C GLY A 387 22.26 -18.99 9.02
N ALA A 388 23.11 -19.95 9.36
CA ALA A 388 23.53 -20.17 10.75
C ALA A 388 24.43 -19.04 11.30
N ASP A 389 25.11 -18.32 10.40
CA ASP A 389 25.97 -17.19 10.73
C ASP A 389 25.75 -16.08 9.69
N PRO A 390 24.63 -15.33 9.77
CA PRO A 390 24.18 -14.45 8.70
C PRO A 390 25.21 -13.38 8.32
N PHE A 391 26.11 -13.03 9.23
CA PHE A 391 27.17 -12.04 9.01
C PHE A 391 28.59 -12.60 9.11
N GLY A 392 28.78 -13.93 9.19
CA GLY A 392 30.12 -14.54 9.26
C GLY A 392 30.91 -14.21 10.54
N LEU A 393 30.23 -14.04 11.67
CA LEU A 393 30.80 -13.54 12.93
C LEU A 393 31.50 -14.62 13.77
N ASN A 394 31.33 -15.91 13.47
CA ASN A 394 31.87 -16.99 14.30
C ASN A 394 33.40 -16.96 14.46
N GLY A 395 34.11 -16.48 13.44
CA GLY A 395 35.55 -16.31 13.44
C GLY A 395 36.05 -15.08 14.21
N VAL A 396 35.17 -14.10 14.51
CA VAL A 396 35.58 -12.82 15.10
C VAL A 396 35.60 -12.92 16.63
N LYS A 397 36.76 -12.67 17.24
CA LYS A 397 36.98 -12.82 18.70
C LYS A 397 37.23 -11.51 19.44
N THR A 398 37.54 -10.43 18.73
CA THR A 398 37.91 -9.14 19.31
C THR A 398 37.09 -8.02 18.67
N ALA A 399 36.94 -6.90 19.40
CA ALA A 399 36.18 -5.75 18.92
C ALA A 399 36.81 -5.15 17.65
N ASP A 400 38.14 -5.13 17.58
CA ASP A 400 38.88 -4.67 16.40
C ASP A 400 38.61 -5.56 15.19
N GLY A 401 38.39 -6.87 15.38
CA GLY A 401 38.02 -7.77 14.30
C GLY A 401 36.66 -7.44 13.66
N CYS A 402 35.77 -6.74 14.38
CA CYS A 402 34.44 -6.41 13.87
C CYS A 402 34.46 -5.43 12.70
N SER A 403 35.50 -4.60 12.54
CA SER A 403 35.61 -3.68 11.38
C SER A 403 35.92 -4.40 10.07
N ASN A 404 36.31 -5.68 10.12
CA ASN A 404 36.65 -6.48 8.95
C ASN A 404 35.46 -7.28 8.40
N VAL A 405 34.30 -7.22 9.06
CA VAL A 405 33.07 -7.87 8.61
C VAL A 405 32.62 -7.21 7.31
N SER A 406 32.35 -8.01 6.29
CA SER A 406 31.98 -7.52 4.96
C SER A 406 30.87 -8.36 4.33
N ALA A 407 30.11 -7.73 3.42
CA ALA A 407 29.01 -8.35 2.70
C ALA A 407 29.35 -9.65 1.96
N LYS A 408 30.64 -9.87 1.62
CA LYS A 408 31.10 -11.11 0.99
C LYS A 408 30.86 -12.36 1.84
N ASP A 409 30.85 -12.20 3.17
CA ASP A 409 30.73 -13.28 4.15
C ASP A 409 29.27 -13.46 4.62
N PHE A 410 28.34 -12.70 4.03
CA PHE A 410 26.94 -12.75 4.43
C PHE A 410 26.24 -14.02 3.93
N ASP A 411 25.54 -14.69 4.84
CA ASP A 411 24.81 -15.93 4.58
C ASP A 411 23.33 -15.73 4.88
N PHE A 412 22.65 -14.97 4.01
CA PHE A 412 21.21 -14.82 4.03
C PHE A 412 20.68 -14.47 2.64
N VAL A 413 19.38 -14.69 2.47
CA VAL A 413 18.63 -14.36 1.25
C VAL A 413 17.73 -13.19 1.55
N ILE A 414 17.65 -12.27 0.60
CA ILE A 414 16.68 -11.17 0.60
C ILE A 414 15.56 -11.46 -0.39
N ILE A 415 14.37 -10.93 -0.12
CA ILE A 415 13.29 -10.80 -1.09
C ILE A 415 13.00 -9.32 -1.32
N GLN A 416 12.87 -8.94 -2.59
CA GLN A 416 12.72 -7.55 -3.01
C GLN A 416 11.99 -7.46 -4.35
N SER A 417 11.67 -6.23 -4.75
CA SER A 417 11.40 -5.88 -6.14
C SER A 417 12.39 -4.78 -6.53
N SER A 418 13.25 -5.01 -7.52
CA SER A 418 14.36 -4.11 -7.81
C SER A 418 14.79 -4.21 -9.29
N PRO A 419 15.54 -3.22 -9.84
CA PRO A 419 16.01 -3.27 -11.21
C PRO A 419 17.13 -4.31 -11.45
N SER A 420 17.47 -5.15 -10.46
CA SER A 420 18.52 -6.15 -10.55
C SER A 420 18.29 -7.15 -11.69
N LYS A 421 19.38 -7.65 -12.29
CA LYS A 421 19.35 -8.66 -13.36
C LYS A 421 18.48 -8.25 -14.55
N ASN A 422 18.59 -6.97 -14.93
CA ASN A 422 17.80 -6.31 -15.95
C ASN A 422 16.28 -6.32 -15.63
N ALA A 423 15.93 -5.82 -14.43
CA ALA A 423 14.56 -5.60 -13.97
C ALA A 423 13.69 -6.87 -13.80
N VAL A 424 14.27 -7.94 -13.25
CA VAL A 424 13.47 -9.04 -12.67
C VAL A 424 12.55 -8.43 -11.61
N GLY A 425 11.23 -8.67 -11.69
CA GLY A 425 10.23 -8.11 -10.78
C GLY A 425 10.43 -8.53 -9.31
N ILE A 426 9.46 -9.23 -8.73
CA ILE A 426 9.64 -9.76 -7.36
C ILE A 426 10.68 -10.89 -7.42
N ASN A 427 11.73 -10.81 -6.61
CA ASN A 427 12.81 -11.77 -6.65
C ASN A 427 13.42 -12.07 -5.28
N ARG A 428 14.01 -13.25 -5.18
CA ARG A 428 14.86 -13.69 -4.08
C ARG A 428 16.32 -13.62 -4.53
N PHE A 429 17.21 -13.08 -3.71
CA PHE A 429 18.61 -12.87 -4.05
C PHE A 429 19.53 -13.22 -2.86
N GLN A 430 20.63 -13.92 -3.12
CA GLN A 430 21.72 -14.09 -2.16
C GLN A 430 22.30 -12.72 -1.80
N ALA A 431 22.31 -12.38 -0.50
CA ALA A 431 22.71 -11.04 -0.06
C ALA A 431 24.14 -10.69 -0.46
N ARG A 432 25.09 -11.63 -0.30
CA ARG A 432 26.50 -11.43 -0.69
C ARG A 432 26.69 -11.07 -2.16
N ASP A 433 25.79 -11.52 -3.03
CA ASP A 433 25.86 -11.28 -4.47
C ASP A 433 25.08 -10.02 -4.90
N TYR A 434 24.01 -9.68 -4.17
CA TYR A 434 23.22 -8.48 -4.43
C TYR A 434 23.90 -7.21 -3.90
N LEU A 435 24.41 -7.23 -2.68
CA LEU A 435 24.90 -6.02 -2.00
C LEU A 435 26.01 -5.28 -2.76
N PRO A 436 26.94 -5.93 -3.49
CA PRO A 436 27.88 -5.24 -4.36
C PRO A 436 27.24 -4.35 -5.43
N THR A 437 25.98 -4.58 -5.80
CA THR A 437 25.23 -3.78 -6.78
C THR A 437 24.44 -2.63 -6.15
N SER A 438 24.52 -2.44 -4.83
CA SER A 438 23.74 -1.43 -4.09
C SER A 438 24.54 -0.88 -2.91
N ASP A 439 25.35 0.16 -3.16
CA ASP A 439 26.29 0.71 -2.17
C ASP A 439 25.62 1.13 -0.85
N LYS A 440 24.43 1.75 -0.92
CA LYS A 440 23.69 2.19 0.28
C LYS A 440 23.21 0.99 1.12
N MET A 441 22.70 -0.05 0.48
CA MET A 441 22.27 -1.26 1.19
C MET A 441 23.46 -2.02 1.77
N ARG A 442 24.55 -2.15 1.00
CA ARG A 442 25.81 -2.74 1.47
C ARG A 442 26.31 -2.03 2.72
N ALA A 443 26.49 -0.71 2.64
CA ALA A 443 27.00 0.08 3.77
C ALA A 443 26.08 -0.01 5.00
N THR A 444 24.76 -0.03 4.81
CA THR A 444 23.79 -0.17 5.90
C THR A 444 23.93 -1.53 6.60
N LEU A 445 24.01 -2.62 5.85
CA LEU A 445 24.09 -3.97 6.40
C LEU A 445 25.48 -4.31 6.95
N GLU A 446 26.57 -3.87 6.33
CA GLU A 446 27.92 -3.99 6.90
C GLU A 446 28.02 -3.24 8.24
N LYS A 447 27.42 -2.05 8.34
CA LYS A 447 27.38 -1.32 9.60
C LYS A 447 26.51 -2.01 10.66
N TYR A 448 25.38 -2.60 10.27
CA TYR A 448 24.55 -3.40 11.18
C TYR A 448 25.28 -4.67 11.65
N ALA A 449 26.00 -5.34 10.74
CA ALA A 449 26.84 -6.49 11.04
C ALA A 449 27.99 -6.13 12.01
N TYR A 450 28.62 -4.97 11.83
CA TYR A 450 29.60 -4.42 12.78
C TYR A 450 29.02 -4.30 14.20
N TYR A 451 27.83 -3.71 14.36
CA TYR A 451 27.20 -3.59 15.67
C TYR A 451 26.79 -4.95 16.26
N SER A 452 26.35 -5.89 15.41
CA SER A 452 26.01 -7.26 15.83
C SER A 452 27.25 -8.01 16.31
N CYS A 453 28.37 -7.82 15.63
CA CYS A 453 29.68 -8.32 16.06
C CYS A 453 30.10 -7.73 17.41
N LEU A 454 30.02 -6.40 17.58
CA LEU A 454 30.32 -5.76 18.86
C LEU A 454 29.40 -6.27 19.97
N ALA A 455 28.11 -6.48 19.69
CA ALA A 455 27.16 -7.01 20.65
C ALA A 455 27.61 -8.37 21.19
N ARG A 456 28.02 -9.26 20.28
CA ARG A 456 28.54 -10.59 20.59
C ARG A 456 29.86 -10.53 21.36
N VAL A 457 30.86 -9.82 20.83
CA VAL A 457 32.22 -9.82 21.40
C VAL A 457 32.26 -9.12 22.77
N ASN A 458 31.54 -8.01 22.92
CA ASN A 458 31.55 -7.24 24.17
C ASN A 458 30.47 -7.70 25.16
N ASN A 459 29.63 -8.67 24.78
CA ASN A 459 28.47 -9.10 25.55
C ASN A 459 27.56 -7.92 25.97
N LYS A 460 27.30 -7.00 25.05
CA LYS A 460 26.48 -5.79 25.25
C LYS A 460 25.40 -5.67 24.19
N SER A 461 24.35 -4.90 24.49
CA SER A 461 23.33 -4.57 23.48
C SER A 461 23.64 -3.22 22.85
N TYR A 462 23.34 -3.08 21.57
CA TYR A 462 23.53 -1.85 20.80
C TYR A 462 22.26 -1.54 20.02
N THR A 463 21.85 -0.28 19.99
CA THR A 463 20.88 0.21 19.00
C THR A 463 21.69 0.81 17.86
N PRO A 464 21.82 0.12 16.71
CA PRO A 464 22.71 0.56 15.64
C PRO A 464 22.34 1.94 15.11
N ASN A 465 23.33 2.84 15.03
CA ASN A 465 23.17 4.08 14.29
C ASN A 465 23.64 3.84 12.85
N LEU A 466 22.70 3.62 11.93
CA LEU A 466 22.98 3.26 10.54
C LEU A 466 23.03 4.47 9.58
N GLY A 467 23.07 5.70 10.12
CA GLY A 467 23.04 6.91 9.30
C GLY A 467 21.69 7.06 8.59
N THR A 468 21.71 7.03 7.25
CA THR A 468 20.50 7.14 6.44
C THR A 468 19.78 5.81 6.21
N GLY A 469 20.35 4.69 6.68
CA GLY A 469 19.73 3.37 6.60
C GLY A 469 19.02 2.95 7.89
N SER A 470 18.27 1.86 7.81
CA SER A 470 17.68 1.20 8.98
C SER A 470 17.53 -0.31 8.76
N VAL A 471 17.55 -1.05 9.86
CA VAL A 471 17.03 -2.43 9.92
C VAL A 471 15.91 -2.41 10.95
N ILE A 472 14.72 -2.78 10.52
CA ILE A 472 13.48 -2.66 11.29
C ILE A 472 12.75 -4.00 11.36
N ARG A 473 11.93 -4.19 12.39
CA ARG A 473 11.14 -5.40 12.60
C ARG A 473 9.73 -5.04 13.01
N HIS A 474 8.77 -5.81 12.52
CA HIS A 474 7.37 -5.72 12.94
C HIS A 474 7.20 -6.28 14.36
N SER A 475 6.42 -5.60 15.21
CA SER A 475 6.27 -5.93 16.63
C SER A 475 5.54 -7.25 16.87
N LEU A 476 4.64 -7.63 15.95
CA LEU A 476 3.75 -8.80 16.06
C LEU A 476 2.86 -8.79 17.32
N THR A 477 2.69 -7.62 17.94
CA THR A 477 1.76 -7.45 19.06
C THR A 477 0.33 -7.54 18.55
N SER A 478 -0.61 -8.00 19.39
CA SER A 478 -2.03 -8.13 19.01
C SER A 478 -2.64 -6.86 18.40
N THR A 479 -2.26 -5.69 18.90
CA THR A 479 -2.70 -4.38 18.37
C THR A 479 -2.17 -4.09 16.96
N CYS A 480 -1.06 -4.71 16.58
CA CYS A 480 -0.41 -4.66 15.27
C CYS A 480 -0.77 -5.84 14.37
N MET A 481 -1.68 -6.72 14.81
CA MET A 481 -2.26 -7.77 13.99
C MET A 481 -3.66 -7.37 13.55
N GLY A 482 -4.10 -7.84 12.40
CA GLY A 482 -5.45 -7.65 11.90
C GLY A 482 -5.79 -8.63 10.79
N SER A 483 -6.90 -8.36 10.10
CA SER A 483 -7.30 -9.15 8.93
C SER A 483 -6.32 -8.96 7.78
N ARG A 484 -6.09 -10.04 7.02
CA ARG A 484 -5.31 -9.94 5.78
C ARG A 484 -6.07 -9.15 4.73
N ILE A 485 -5.32 -8.42 3.91
CA ILE A 485 -5.81 -7.94 2.62
C ILE A 485 -5.61 -9.06 1.62
N LYS A 486 -6.69 -9.44 0.95
CA LYS A 486 -6.64 -10.48 -0.09
C LYS A 486 -5.99 -9.94 -1.36
N MET A 487 -5.37 -10.84 -2.11
CA MET A 487 -4.90 -10.56 -3.45
C MET A 487 -5.83 -11.17 -4.49
N THR A 488 -5.94 -10.51 -5.64
CA THR A 488 -6.61 -11.10 -6.81
C THR A 488 -5.91 -12.41 -7.18
N GLN A 489 -6.67 -13.48 -7.40
CA GLN A 489 -6.15 -14.81 -7.78
C GLN A 489 -5.19 -15.45 -6.78
N GLU A 490 -5.35 -15.16 -5.48
CA GLU A 490 -4.51 -15.76 -4.44
C GLU A 490 -4.82 -17.24 -4.17
N ALA A 491 -6.09 -17.66 -4.39
CA ALA A 491 -6.57 -19.02 -4.13
C ALA A 491 -5.77 -20.12 -4.86
N CYS A 492 -5.10 -19.75 -5.95
CA CYS A 492 -4.32 -20.68 -6.74
C CYS A 492 -2.96 -21.06 -6.09
N VAL A 493 -2.50 -20.28 -5.10
CA VAL A 493 -1.23 -20.48 -4.39
C VAL A 493 -1.37 -20.70 -2.89
N GLU A 494 -2.59 -20.64 -2.33
CA GLU A 494 -2.84 -20.87 -0.90
C GLU A 494 -2.31 -22.23 -0.41
N SER A 495 -2.35 -23.24 -1.29
CA SER A 495 -1.88 -24.60 -0.98
C SER A 495 -0.40 -24.84 -1.34
N CYS A 496 0.39 -23.81 -1.63
CA CYS A 496 1.80 -24.01 -1.97
C CYS A 496 2.56 -24.68 -0.81
N PRO A 497 3.29 -25.80 -1.05
CA PRO A 497 4.01 -26.53 0.00
C PRO A 497 5.03 -25.67 0.77
N GLN A 498 5.56 -24.63 0.14
CA GLN A 498 6.54 -23.71 0.72
C GLN A 498 5.91 -22.69 1.67
N LEU A 499 4.57 -22.56 1.68
CA LEU A 499 3.82 -21.59 2.47
C LEU A 499 3.09 -22.24 3.65
N VAL A 500 2.66 -23.49 3.50
CA VAL A 500 1.88 -24.23 4.49
C VAL A 500 2.77 -25.03 5.45
N LYS A 501 2.19 -25.44 6.58
CA LYS A 501 2.86 -26.27 7.59
C LYS A 501 2.92 -27.74 7.22
#